data_AF-A0A9D4R0E1-F1
#
_entry.id   AF-A0A9D4R0E1-F1
#
_cell.length_a   1.000
_cell.length_b   1.000
_cell.length_c   1.000
_cell.angle_alpha   90.00
_cell.angle_beta   90.00
_cell.angle_gamma   90.00
#
_symmetry.space_group_name_H-M   'P 1'
#
loop_
_entity.id
_entity.type
_entity.pdbx_description
1 polymer ?
#
loop_
_entity_poly.entity_id
_entity_poly.type
_entity_poly.pdbx_seq_one_letter_code
_entity_poly.pdbx_strand_id
1 'polypeptide(L)' 'MLTDLIKSRVKDMGFQRYKYVVTVTIGQDSNQGVRVVSRCLWNKDTDNYAETSYNKNGLCAEAAMYACYFEKFIAN' A
#
# COMPACT_ATOMS: atom_id res chain seq x y z
N MET A 1 -10.33 8.42 4.81
CA MET A 1 -10.19 8.20 3.35
C MET A 1 -10.05 6.70 3.05
N LEU A 2 -10.13 6.27 1.78
CA LEU A 2 -9.96 4.84 1.40
C LEU A 2 -8.61 4.26 1.89
N THR A 3 -7.57 5.08 1.90
CA THR A 3 -6.26 4.78 2.49
C THR A 3 -6.34 4.36 3.97
N ASP A 4 -7.14 5.06 4.77
CA ASP A 4 -7.30 4.76 6.21
C ASP A 4 -8.08 3.48 6.43
N LEU A 5 -9.10 3.21 5.60
CA LEU A 5 -9.87 1.97 5.65
C LEU A 5 -8.98 0.76 5.37
N ILE A 6 -8.19 0.81 4.30
CA ILE A 6 -7.22 -0.26 3.97
C ILE A 6 -6.23 -0.43 5.12
N LYS A 7 -5.65 0.68 5.61
CA LYS A 7 -4.69 0.65 6.72
C LYS A 7 -5.29 0.05 7.99
N SER A 8 -6.55 0.37 8.33
CA SER A 8 -7.25 -0.19 9.48
C SER A 8 -7.46 -1.69 9.32
N ARG A 9 -7.98 -2.14 8.18
CA ARG A 9 -8.23 -3.57 7.91
C ARG A 9 -6.97 -4.40 8.01
N VAL A 10 -5.84 -3.89 7.54
CA VAL A 10 -4.54 -4.57 7.64
C VAL A 10 -4.06 -4.60 9.09
N LYS A 11 -4.23 -3.51 9.85
CA LYS A 11 -3.90 -3.50 11.27
C LYS A 11 -4.72 -4.54 12.05
N ASP A 12 -5.99 -4.72 11.70
CA ASP A 12 -6.87 -5.70 12.33
C ASP A 12 -6.42 -7.16 12.10
N MET A 13 -5.54 -7.41 11.12
CA MET A 13 -4.93 -8.75 10.90
C MET A 13 -3.87 -9.10 11.95
N GLY A 14 -3.43 -8.14 12.78
CA GLY A 14 -2.64 -8.42 13.98
C GLY A 14 -1.13 -8.58 13.78
N PHE A 15 -0.54 -8.19 12.64
CA PHE A 15 0.93 -8.21 12.51
C PHE A 15 1.59 -7.05 13.29
N GLN A 16 2.22 -7.37 14.42
CA GLN A 16 2.63 -6.39 15.44
C GLN A 16 3.94 -5.65 15.16
N ARG A 17 4.66 -5.96 14.07
CA ARG A 17 6.02 -5.47 13.80
C ARG A 17 6.18 -4.75 12.47
N TYR A 18 5.08 -4.29 11.90
CA TYR A 18 5.09 -3.60 10.62
C TYR A 18 4.58 -2.17 10.74
N LYS A 19 5.27 -1.26 10.05
CA LYS A 19 4.75 0.06 9.70
C LYS A 19 4.12 -0.03 8.32
N TYR A 20 2.92 0.53 8.19
CA TYR A 20 2.14 0.46 6.95
C TYR A 20 2.06 1.83 6.27
N VAL A 21 2.48 1.87 5.01
CA VAL A 21 2.23 2.98 4.10
C VAL A 21 1.18 2.52 3.10
N VAL A 22 0.12 3.31 2.93
CA VAL A 22 -0.96 3.00 1.98
C VAL A 22 -1.11 4.17 1.02
N THR A 23 -1.04 3.89 -0.27
CA THR A 23 -1.27 4.84 -1.35
C THR A 23 -2.48 4.40 -2.16
N VAL A 24 -3.35 5.35 -2.50
CA VAL A 24 -4.47 5.11 -3.41
C VAL A 24 -4.48 6.23 -4.43
N THR A 25 -4.37 5.87 -5.71
CA THR A 25 -4.54 6.78 -6.85
C THR A 25 -5.92 6.52 -7.43
N ILE A 26 -6.73 7.57 -7.61
CA ILE A 26 -8.05 7.48 -8.23
C ILE A 26 -8.10 8.48 -9.37
N GLY A 27 -8.54 8.05 -10.54
CA GLY A 27 -8.71 8.87 -11.72
C GLY A 27 -10.00 8.54 -12.47
N GLN A 28 -10.46 9.50 -13.27
CA GLN A 28 -11.48 9.24 -14.28
C GLN A 28 -10.81 8.54 -15.46
N ASP A 29 -11.37 7.44 -15.94
CA ASP A 29 -10.95 6.79 -17.18
C ASP A 29 -11.63 7.49 -18.37
N SER A 30 -10.86 8.36 -19.02
CA SER A 30 -11.21 9.16 -20.20
C SER A 30 -10.40 8.70 -21.42
N ASN A 31 -10.10 7.40 -21.52
CA ASN A 31 -9.24 6.79 -22.55
C ASN A 31 -7.77 7.24 -22.52
N GLN A 32 -7.27 7.69 -21.37
CA GLN A 32 -5.85 7.97 -21.18
C GLN A 32 -5.09 6.74 -20.67
N GLY A 33 -3.86 6.55 -21.13
CA GLY A 33 -2.96 5.53 -20.59
C GLY A 33 -2.35 5.99 -19.26
N VAL A 34 -2.74 5.37 -18.15
CA VAL A 34 -2.13 5.60 -16.83
C VAL A 34 -1.35 4.37 -16.42
N ARG A 35 -0.12 4.57 -15.92
CA ARG A 35 0.67 3.51 -15.31
C ARG A 35 1.19 3.99 -13.95
N VAL A 36 0.82 3.29 -12.89
CA VAL A 36 1.37 3.50 -11.55
C VAL A 36 2.47 2.46 -11.32
N VAL A 37 3.63 2.89 -10.84
CA VAL A 37 4.76 2.02 -10.54
C VAL A 37 5.43 2.45 -9.25
N SER A 38 6.06 1.48 -8.58
CA SER A 38 6.69 1.69 -7.29
C SER A 38 8.12 1.14 -7.31
N ARG A 39 9.04 1.85 -6.67
CA ARG A 39 10.40 1.39 -6.42
C ARG A 39 10.69 1.53 -4.93
N CYS A 40 11.24 0.48 -4.33
CA CYS A 40 11.47 0.40 -2.89
C CYS A 40 12.93 0.07 -2.60
N LEU A 41 13.47 0.64 -1.52
CA LEU A 41 14.72 0.22 -0.91
C LEU A 41 14.37 -0.35 0.47
N TRP A 42 14.49 -1.66 0.63
CA TRP A 42 13.95 -2.38 1.79
C TRP A 42 14.61 -3.74 1.97
N ASN A 43 14.38 -4.39 3.10
CA ASN A 43 14.90 -5.73 3.38
C ASN A 43 14.00 -6.79 2.70
N LYS A 44 14.56 -7.57 1.77
CA LYS A 44 13.84 -8.59 0.99
C LYS A 44 13.21 -9.72 1.82
N ASP A 45 13.72 -9.95 3.04
CA ASP A 45 13.30 -11.07 3.88
C ASP A 45 12.20 -10.66 4.87
N THR A 46 12.10 -9.36 5.17
CA THR A 46 11.13 -8.85 6.15
C THR A 46 10.10 -7.92 5.55
N ASP A 47 10.46 -7.10 4.57
CA ASP A 47 9.58 -6.06 4.04
C ASP A 47 8.84 -6.58 2.81
N ASN A 48 7.58 -6.18 2.65
CA ASN A 48 6.77 -6.63 1.51
C ASN A 48 5.68 -5.62 1.15
N TYR A 49 5.01 -5.85 0.03
CA TYR A 49 3.89 -5.05 -0.45
C TYR A 49 2.75 -5.92 -1.00
N ALA A 50 1.58 -5.29 -1.13
CA ALA A 50 0.47 -5.80 -1.90
C ALA A 50 -0.17 -4.65 -2.67
N GLU A 51 -0.58 -4.90 -3.91
CA GLU A 51 -1.23 -3.92 -4.77
C GLU A 51 -2.44 -4.52 -5.48
N THR A 52 -3.37 -3.64 -5.90
CA THR A 52 -4.54 -4.03 -6.67
C THR A 52 -5.06 -2.86 -7.50
N SER A 53 -5.57 -3.22 -8.68
CA SER A 53 -6.16 -2.30 -9.66
C SER A 53 -7.67 -2.48 -9.72
N TYR A 54 -8.40 -1.39 -9.90
CA TYR A 54 -9.83 -1.37 -10.18
C TYR A 54 -10.11 -0.51 -11.42
N ASN A 55 -10.80 -1.08 -12.41
CA ASN A 55 -11.31 -0.34 -13.56
C ASN A 55 -12.76 -0.73 -13.82
N LYS A 56 -13.67 0.25 -13.71
CA LYS A 56 -15.08 0.07 -14.06
C LYS A 56 -15.78 1.42 -14.19
N ASN A 57 -16.77 1.50 -15.09
CA ASN A 57 -17.68 2.64 -15.23
C ASN A 57 -16.98 4.00 -15.35
N GLY A 58 -15.89 4.08 -16.12
CA GLY A 58 -15.15 5.33 -16.32
C GLY A 58 -14.32 5.76 -15.12
N LEU A 59 -14.04 4.86 -14.17
CA LEU A 59 -13.17 5.10 -13.02
C LEU A 59 -12.02 4.10 -13.03
N CYS A 60 -10.80 4.59 -12.86
CA CYS A 60 -9.62 3.79 -12.58
C CYS A 60 -9.11 4.10 -11.18
N ALA A 61 -8.68 3.07 -10.46
CA ALA A 61 -8.04 3.23 -9.17
C ALA A 61 -6.93 2.19 -8.99
N GLU A 62 -5.84 2.62 -8.38
CA GLU A 62 -4.71 1.77 -8.01
C GLU A 62 -4.47 1.93 -6.51
N ALA A 63 -4.49 0.82 -5.77
CA ALA A 63 -4.21 0.81 -4.34
C ALA A 63 -2.97 -0.04 -4.08
N ALA A 64 -2.02 0.51 -3.32
CA ALA A 64 -0.83 -0.21 -2.88
C ALA A 64 -0.61 -0.02 -1.38
N MET A 65 -0.18 -1.08 -0.72
CA MET A 65 0.22 -1.10 0.68
C MET A 65 1.64 -1.64 0.78
N TYR A 66 2.49 -0.93 1.52
CA TYR A 66 3.85 -1.34 1.85
C TYR A 66 3.93 -1.61 3.34
N ALA A 67 4.46 -2.77 3.70
CA ALA A 67 4.71 -3.19 5.06
C ALA A 67 6.23 -3.24 5.28
N CYS A 68 6.75 -2.28 6.06
CA CYS A 68 8.15 -2.26 6.47
C CYS A 68 8.26 -2.78 7.90
N TYR A 69 9.05 -3.83 8.09
CA TYR A 69 9.34 -4.37 9.41
C TYR A 69 10.12 -3.34 10.23
N PHE A 70 9.74 -3.17 11.50
CA PHE A 70 10.47 -2.29 12.41
C PHE A 70 11.06 -3.08 13.59
N GLU A 71 12.37 -2.98 13.73
CA GLU A 71 13.05 -3.36 14.96
C GLU A 71 13.02 -2.17 15.94
N LYS A 72 12.54 -2.43 17.15
CA LYS A 72 12.80 -1.50 18.25
C LYS A 72 14.24 -1.71 18.67
N PHE A 73 15.10 -0.73 18.42
CA PHE A 73 16.35 -0.64 19.13
C PHE A 73 16.03 -0.40 20.61
N ILE A 74 16.36 -1.39 21.45
CA ILE A 74 16.43 -1.18 22.89
C ILE A 74 17.84 -0.63 23.12
N ALA A 75 17.96 0.66 23.38
CA ALA A 75 19.21 1.22 23.89
C ALA A 75 19.38 0.72 25.34
N ASN A 76 20.46 -0.01 25.59
CA ASN A 76 20.94 -0.33 26.95
C ASN A 76 21.62 0.90 27.56
#